data_AF-A0A2J8JF64-F1
#
_entry.id   AF-A0A2J8JF64-F1
#
_cell.length_a   1.000
_cell.length_b   1.000
_cell.length_c   1.000
_cell.angle_alpha   90.00
_cell.angle_beta   90.00
_cell.angle_gamma   90.00
#
_symmetry.space_group_name_H-M   'P 1'
#
loop_
_entity.id
_entity.type
_entity.pdbx_description
1 polymer ?
#
loop_
_entity_poly.entity_id
_entity_poly.type
_entity_poly.pdbx_seq_one_letter_code
_entity_poly.pdbx_strand_id
1 'polypeptide(L)'
;MEQVQTGGLRTGSGFLTSTLHVIQEIIGCRVRRDPPNSTERYTRWINQLTPEQLLTQVFTSNGPTVIMPTWFCSRAWFSHVGPFNEGGQGVPEDLLFFYEHLRKGGGVIRVDQSLLLYRHHPQAATHCVLETTIWTHRVRFLEEQALPRWAAFTIWNAGKQGRRLYRSLTAGSQRKVVAFCDVDENKIRKGFYCHEDSQERPKPRIPILHFRAARPPFVICVKLDLTGGAFEDNLRSLHLQEGQDFLHFS
;
A
#
# COMPACT_ATOMS: atom_id res chain seq x y z
N MET A 1 71.39 -6.14 -41.74
CA MET A 1 70.92 -7.23 -40.88
C MET A 1 69.87 -6.63 -39.98
N GLU A 2 68.62 -6.66 -40.45
CA GLU A 2 67.61 -7.69 -40.09
C GLU A 2 66.93 -7.31 -38.77
N GLN A 3 65.61 -7.28 -38.62
CA GLN A 3 64.50 -7.49 -39.54
C GLN A 3 63.27 -6.84 -38.89
N VAL A 4 62.33 -6.44 -39.74
CA VAL A 4 61.01 -5.91 -39.41
C VAL A 4 60.15 -7.01 -38.78
N GLN A 5 59.39 -6.68 -37.73
CA GLN A 5 58.14 -7.39 -37.43
C GLN A 5 57.03 -6.41 -37.01
N THR A 6 56.16 -6.17 -37.98
CA THR A 6 54.80 -5.66 -37.87
C THR A 6 53.91 -6.65 -37.12
N GLY A 7 52.99 -6.17 -36.27
CA GLY A 7 51.97 -7.06 -35.71
C GLY A 7 50.98 -6.42 -34.74
N GLY A 8 49.86 -5.93 -35.29
CA GLY A 8 48.55 -6.04 -34.63
C GLY A 8 48.03 -4.80 -33.90
N LEU A 9 47.29 -3.95 -34.63
CA LEU A 9 46.18 -3.19 -34.04
C LEU A 9 45.23 -4.19 -33.38
N ARG A 10 45.16 -4.20 -32.05
CA ARG A 10 43.99 -4.74 -31.35
C ARG A 10 43.00 -3.61 -31.19
N THR A 11 42.11 -3.50 -32.18
CA THR A 11 40.80 -2.86 -32.05
C THR A 11 39.97 -3.68 -31.07
N GLY A 12 40.24 -3.52 -29.78
CA GLY A 12 39.34 -3.93 -28.72
C GLY A 12 38.29 -2.85 -28.53
N SER A 13 37.30 -2.82 -29.40
CA SER A 13 36.03 -2.14 -29.18
C SER A 13 35.34 -2.82 -27.98
N GLY A 14 35.81 -2.51 -26.79
CA GLY A 14 35.05 -2.70 -25.56
C GLY A 14 33.92 -1.69 -25.57
N PHE A 15 32.84 -2.00 -26.28
CA PHE A 15 31.54 -1.42 -25.93
C PHE A 15 31.31 -1.80 -24.48
N LEU A 16 31.61 -0.86 -23.57
CA LEU A 16 30.96 -0.81 -22.29
C LEU A 16 29.47 -0.68 -22.63
N THR A 17 28.77 -1.81 -22.67
CA THR A 17 27.34 -1.84 -22.41
C THR A 17 27.19 -1.34 -20.98
N SER A 18 27.24 -0.01 -20.83
CA SER A 18 26.55 0.70 -19.78
C SER A 18 25.11 0.24 -19.93
N THR A 19 24.73 -0.78 -19.17
CA THR A 19 23.33 -1.08 -18.91
C THR A 19 22.81 0.21 -18.31
N LEU A 20 22.20 1.07 -19.15
CA LEU A 20 21.46 2.22 -18.68
C LEU A 20 20.49 1.64 -17.68
N HIS A 21 20.73 1.91 -16.40
CA HIS A 21 19.81 1.54 -15.35
C HIS A 21 18.50 2.23 -15.74
N VAL A 22 17.54 1.44 -16.23
CA VAL A 22 16.20 1.95 -16.48
C VAL A 22 15.72 2.44 -15.12
N ILE A 23 15.35 3.71 -15.04
CA ILE A 23 14.71 4.27 -13.85
C ILE A 23 13.36 3.56 -13.74
N GLN A 24 13.23 2.73 -12.70
CA GLN A 24 12.06 1.88 -12.41
C GLN A 24 11.12 2.56 -11.41
N GLU A 25 11.37 3.84 -11.11
CA GLU A 25 10.65 4.60 -10.11
C GLU A 25 9.54 5.44 -10.74
N ILE A 26 8.42 5.54 -10.02
CA ILE A 26 7.49 6.66 -10.17
C ILE A 26 7.95 7.77 -9.24
N ILE A 27 8.20 8.93 -9.81
CA ILE A 27 8.59 10.15 -9.09
C ILE A 27 7.38 11.05 -9.01
N GLY A 28 6.92 11.37 -7.80
CA GLY A 28 5.88 12.37 -7.54
C GLY A 28 6.41 13.59 -6.79
N CYS A 29 5.50 14.44 -6.34
CA CYS A 29 5.82 15.60 -5.51
C CYS A 29 4.75 15.86 -4.44
N ARG A 30 5.03 16.79 -3.51
CA ARG A 30 3.98 17.31 -2.62
C ARG A 30 3.01 18.19 -3.42
N VAL A 31 1.77 18.25 -2.95
CA VAL A 31 0.70 18.98 -3.65
C VAL A 31 0.02 20.00 -2.75
N ARG A 32 -0.58 21.01 -3.37
CA ARG A 32 -1.53 21.95 -2.74
C ARG A 32 -2.90 21.78 -3.39
N ARG A 33 -3.95 22.22 -2.69
CA ARG A 33 -5.33 22.10 -3.17
C ARG A 33 -5.90 23.47 -3.51
N ASP A 34 -6.73 23.49 -4.56
CA ASP A 34 -7.56 24.63 -4.94
C ASP A 34 -9.03 24.17 -5.06
N PRO A 35 -9.97 24.66 -4.23
CA PRO A 35 -9.75 25.59 -3.13
C PRO A 35 -8.91 24.96 -1.99
N PRO A 36 -8.27 25.79 -1.15
CA PRO A 36 -7.57 25.32 0.04
C PRO A 36 -8.47 24.42 0.91
N ASN A 37 -7.87 23.45 1.60
CA ASN A 37 -8.54 22.49 2.47
C ASN A 37 -9.47 21.46 1.79
N SER A 38 -9.57 21.45 0.45
CA SER A 38 -10.23 20.34 -0.25
C SER A 38 -9.55 19.02 0.08
N THR A 39 -10.29 18.02 0.55
CA THR A 39 -9.72 16.70 0.94
C THR A 39 -8.55 16.82 1.92
N GLU A 40 -8.68 17.68 2.93
CA GLU A 40 -7.58 18.08 3.83
C GLU A 40 -6.80 16.90 4.43
N ARG A 41 -7.51 15.91 4.99
CA ARG A 41 -6.88 14.72 5.59
C ARG A 41 -6.05 13.93 4.58
N TYR A 42 -6.58 13.77 3.37
CA TYR A 42 -5.86 13.08 2.30
C TYR A 42 -4.62 13.86 1.86
N THR A 43 -4.75 15.18 1.70
CA THR A 43 -3.65 16.05 1.30
C THR A 43 -2.55 16.10 2.37
N ARG A 44 -2.93 16.10 3.65
CA ARG A 44 -1.99 15.99 4.78
C ARG A 44 -1.24 14.66 4.72
N TRP A 45 -1.98 13.55 4.57
CA TRP A 45 -1.42 12.20 4.47
C TRP A 45 -0.36 12.09 3.36
N ILE A 46 -0.71 12.36 2.08
CA ILE A 46 0.23 12.22 0.95
C ILE A 46 1.47 13.11 1.07
N ASN A 47 1.37 14.26 1.72
CA ASN A 47 2.48 15.21 1.86
C ASN A 47 3.40 14.88 3.06
N GLN A 48 2.94 14.06 4.01
CA GLN A 48 3.67 13.77 5.25
C GLN A 48 4.27 12.36 5.31
N LEU A 49 3.92 11.45 4.39
CA LEU A 49 4.55 10.12 4.33
C LEU A 49 6.07 10.26 4.30
N THR A 50 6.79 9.51 5.12
CA THR A 50 8.25 9.33 4.97
C THR A 50 8.58 8.57 3.68
N PRO A 51 9.84 8.59 3.20
CA PRO A 51 10.25 7.80 2.04
C PRO A 51 9.88 6.32 2.15
N GLU A 52 10.07 5.71 3.32
CA GLU A 52 9.74 4.32 3.60
C GLU A 52 8.21 4.09 3.54
N GLN A 53 7.44 5.04 4.06
CA GLN A 53 5.99 4.98 4.07
C GLN A 53 5.34 5.07 2.68
N LEU A 54 6.07 5.56 1.67
CA LEU A 54 5.61 5.50 0.28
C LEU A 54 5.38 4.06 -0.18
N LEU A 55 6.09 3.08 0.40
CA LEU A 55 5.95 1.66 0.07
C LEU A 55 5.14 0.88 1.13
N THR A 56 5.15 1.29 2.40
CA THR A 56 4.40 0.57 3.44
C THR A 56 2.92 0.98 3.54
N GLN A 57 2.55 2.20 3.13
CA GLN A 57 1.17 2.71 3.23
C GLN A 57 0.32 2.57 1.95
N VAL A 58 0.82 1.83 0.97
CA VAL A 58 0.14 1.49 -0.30
C VAL A 58 -1.16 0.72 -0.11
N PHE A 59 -1.36 0.13 1.08
CA PHE A 59 -2.55 -0.66 1.44
C PHE A 59 -3.70 0.18 2.02
N THR A 60 -3.50 1.47 2.31
CA THR A 60 -4.56 2.36 2.86
C THR A 60 -5.63 2.69 1.83
N SER A 61 -6.78 3.22 2.26
CA SER A 61 -7.86 3.63 1.33
C SER A 61 -7.51 4.86 0.49
N ASN A 62 -6.37 5.49 0.78
CA ASN A 62 -5.94 6.75 0.21
C ASN A 62 -5.00 6.58 -0.99
N GLY A 63 -4.46 5.37 -1.22
CA GLY A 63 -3.48 5.12 -2.26
C GLY A 63 -3.95 5.52 -3.67
N PRO A 64 -3.04 5.84 -4.60
CA PRO A 64 -1.57 5.75 -4.54
C PRO A 64 -0.87 6.69 -3.52
N THR A 65 0.35 6.33 -3.08
CA THR A 65 1.14 7.10 -2.08
C THR A 65 1.84 8.33 -2.67
N VAL A 66 1.88 8.42 -4.00
CA VAL A 66 2.16 9.64 -4.77
C VAL A 66 1.00 9.87 -5.73
N ILE A 67 0.50 11.10 -5.84
CA ILE A 67 -0.76 11.37 -6.56
C ILE A 67 -0.52 11.68 -8.05
N MET A 68 -1.32 11.14 -8.96
CA MET A 68 -1.39 11.64 -10.33
C MET A 68 -1.96 13.08 -10.34
N PRO A 69 -1.59 14.00 -11.25
CA PRO A 69 -0.64 13.90 -12.36
C PRO A 69 0.80 14.26 -11.98
N THR A 70 1.24 14.05 -10.73
CA THR A 70 2.63 14.36 -10.35
C THR A 70 3.65 13.37 -10.93
N TRP A 71 3.20 12.26 -11.52
CA TRP A 71 4.04 11.12 -11.86
C TRP A 71 4.96 11.40 -13.04
N PHE A 72 6.26 11.26 -12.79
CA PHE A 72 7.30 11.13 -13.78
C PHE A 72 7.90 9.73 -13.69
N CYS A 73 8.00 9.02 -14.81
CA CYS A 73 8.69 7.74 -14.89
C CYS A 73 9.33 7.58 -16.27
N SER A 74 10.29 6.67 -16.41
CA SER A 74 10.92 6.43 -17.70
C SER A 74 9.91 5.82 -18.70
N ARG A 75 9.97 6.23 -19.96
CA ARG A 75 9.12 5.64 -21.02
C ARG A 75 9.29 4.13 -21.11
N ALA A 76 10.54 3.66 -21.02
CA ALA A 76 10.84 2.22 -21.04
C ALA A 76 10.15 1.48 -19.89
N TRP A 77 10.15 2.05 -18.69
CA TRP A 77 9.44 1.48 -17.55
C TRP A 77 7.92 1.54 -17.71
N PHE A 78 7.35 2.65 -18.17
CA PHE A 78 5.93 2.74 -18.48
C PHE A 78 5.49 1.64 -19.47
N SER A 79 6.25 1.46 -20.56
CA SER A 79 6.00 0.38 -21.53
C SER A 79 6.15 -1.01 -20.93
N HIS A 80 7.06 -1.19 -19.98
CA HIS A 80 7.22 -2.45 -19.25
C HIS A 80 6.04 -2.72 -18.31
N VAL A 81 5.55 -1.71 -17.58
CA VAL A 81 4.38 -1.82 -16.69
C VAL A 81 3.12 -2.12 -17.50
N GLY A 82 2.92 -1.42 -18.62
CA GLY A 82 1.76 -1.53 -19.50
C GLY A 82 0.87 -0.28 -19.44
N PRO A 83 -0.10 -0.15 -20.36
CA PRO A 83 -0.98 1.02 -20.41
C PRO A 83 -1.93 1.08 -19.21
N PHE A 84 -2.55 2.25 -19.00
CA PHE A 84 -3.67 2.38 -18.08
C PHE A 84 -4.86 1.50 -18.50
N ASN A 85 -5.68 1.12 -17.53
CA ASN A 85 -6.90 0.37 -17.81
C ASN A 85 -7.97 1.29 -18.42
N GLU A 86 -8.39 1.03 -19.65
CA GLU A 86 -9.39 1.83 -20.39
C GLU A 86 -10.83 1.30 -20.24
N GLY A 87 -11.13 0.56 -19.16
CA GLY A 87 -12.46 -0.03 -18.93
C GLY A 87 -13.59 0.97 -18.68
N GLY A 88 -13.29 2.27 -18.67
CA GLY A 88 -14.27 3.36 -18.60
C GLY A 88 -14.63 3.81 -17.18
N GLN A 89 -15.79 4.46 -17.06
CA GLN A 89 -16.24 5.13 -15.85
C GLN A 89 -16.29 4.17 -14.64
N GLY A 90 -15.64 4.55 -13.53
CA GLY A 90 -15.62 3.79 -12.29
C GLY A 90 -14.44 2.83 -12.15
N VAL A 91 -13.60 2.68 -13.18
CA VAL A 91 -12.29 2.04 -13.07
C VAL A 91 -11.34 2.98 -12.32
N PRO A 92 -10.59 2.51 -11.30
CA PRO A 92 -9.55 3.29 -10.64
C PRO A 92 -8.20 3.09 -11.34
N GLU A 93 -8.09 3.57 -12.57
CA GLU A 93 -6.97 3.37 -13.50
C GLU A 93 -5.61 3.72 -12.89
N ASP A 94 -5.53 4.83 -12.16
CA ASP A 94 -4.34 5.27 -11.44
C ASP A 94 -3.87 4.21 -10.44
N LEU A 95 -4.79 3.73 -9.60
CA LEU A 95 -4.48 2.73 -8.57
C LEU A 95 -4.04 1.40 -9.22
N LEU A 96 -4.70 0.99 -10.30
CA LEU A 96 -4.38 -0.25 -10.99
C LEU A 96 -2.99 -0.20 -11.63
N PHE A 97 -2.66 0.90 -12.29
CA PHE A 97 -1.31 1.11 -12.84
C PHE A 97 -0.27 1.12 -11.71
N PHE A 98 -0.54 1.82 -10.61
CA PHE A 98 0.36 1.89 -9.47
C PHE A 98 0.62 0.52 -8.84
N TYR A 99 -0.42 -0.31 -8.70
CA TYR A 99 -0.27 -1.69 -8.22
C TYR A 99 0.53 -2.55 -9.18
N GLU A 100 0.31 -2.44 -10.49
CA GLU A 100 1.08 -3.20 -11.47
C GLU A 100 2.56 -2.77 -11.50
N HIS A 101 2.81 -1.47 -11.38
CA HIS A 101 4.14 -0.92 -11.18
C HIS A 101 4.85 -1.55 -9.99
N LEU A 102 4.20 -1.62 -8.82
CA LEU A 102 4.77 -2.24 -7.62
C LEU A 102 4.94 -3.77 -7.78
N ARG A 103 4.00 -4.47 -8.43
CA ARG A 103 4.12 -5.91 -8.70
C ARG A 103 5.37 -6.25 -9.52
N LYS A 104 5.78 -5.35 -10.41
CA LYS A 104 6.98 -5.51 -11.25
C LYS A 104 8.27 -5.07 -10.54
N GLY A 105 8.20 -4.68 -9.27
CA GLY A 105 9.36 -4.25 -8.48
C GLY A 105 9.68 -2.77 -8.60
N GLY A 106 8.74 -1.96 -9.10
CA GLY A 106 8.92 -0.52 -9.22
C GLY A 106 9.03 0.18 -7.86
N GLY A 107 9.88 1.20 -7.81
CA GLY A 107 10.09 2.04 -6.64
C GLY A 107 9.25 3.31 -6.67
N VAL A 108 9.12 3.99 -5.52
CA VAL A 108 8.39 5.25 -5.41
C VAL A 108 9.28 6.29 -4.76
N ILE A 109 9.41 7.44 -5.41
CA ILE A 109 10.14 8.60 -4.89
C ILE A 109 9.19 9.79 -4.86
N ARG A 110 9.27 10.60 -3.80
CA ARG A 110 8.57 11.89 -3.72
C ARG A 110 9.58 13.01 -3.55
N VAL A 111 9.53 13.99 -4.45
CA VAL A 111 10.22 15.27 -4.23
C VAL A 111 9.44 16.05 -3.17
N ASP A 112 10.10 16.36 -2.06
CA ASP A 112 9.49 17.03 -0.89
C ASP A 112 9.30 18.55 -1.07
N GLN A 113 8.85 18.94 -2.26
CA GLN A 113 8.50 20.30 -2.64
C GLN A 113 7.07 20.32 -3.18
N SER A 114 6.33 21.40 -2.87
CA SER A 114 4.99 21.62 -3.40
C SER A 114 5.08 22.06 -4.87
N LEU A 115 5.04 21.12 -5.82
CA LEU A 115 5.22 21.40 -7.25
C LEU A 115 3.94 21.28 -8.08
N LEU A 116 2.82 20.84 -7.47
CA LEU A 116 1.52 20.75 -8.13
C LEU A 116 0.44 21.47 -7.32
N LEU A 117 -0.34 22.33 -8.00
CA LEU A 117 -1.63 22.80 -7.53
C LEU A 117 -2.73 21.89 -8.10
N TYR A 118 -3.32 21.06 -7.25
CA TYR A 118 -4.39 20.15 -7.61
C TYR A 118 -5.74 20.82 -7.38
N ARG A 119 -6.44 21.17 -8.47
CA ARG A 119 -7.80 21.70 -8.38
C ARG A 119 -8.81 20.60 -8.07
N HIS A 120 -9.52 20.75 -6.96
CA HIS A 120 -10.66 19.91 -6.63
C HIS A 120 -11.89 20.39 -7.40
N HIS A 121 -12.61 19.45 -8.01
CA HIS A 121 -13.81 19.76 -8.79
C HIS A 121 -14.95 18.83 -8.37
N PRO A 122 -16.19 19.34 -8.19
CA PRO A 122 -17.35 18.53 -7.79
C PRO A 122 -17.69 17.40 -8.78
N GLN A 123 -17.29 17.51 -10.04
CA GLN A 123 -17.50 16.50 -11.08
C GLN A 123 -16.26 15.60 -11.28
N ALA A 124 -15.38 15.47 -10.27
CA ALA A 124 -14.21 14.61 -10.38
C ALA A 124 -14.59 13.15 -10.64
N ALA A 125 -13.85 12.47 -11.53
CA ALA A 125 -14.08 11.08 -11.91
C ALA A 125 -14.06 10.12 -10.69
N THR A 126 -13.34 10.48 -9.63
CA THR A 126 -13.30 9.74 -8.35
C THR A 126 -14.68 9.47 -7.77
N HIS A 127 -15.67 10.34 -7.99
CA HIS A 127 -17.04 10.12 -7.51
C HIS A 127 -17.75 8.94 -8.19
N CYS A 128 -17.26 8.50 -9.33
CA CYS A 128 -17.80 7.34 -10.05
C CYS A 128 -17.17 6.02 -9.61
N VAL A 129 -16.07 6.06 -8.84
CA VAL A 129 -15.38 4.86 -8.36
C VAL A 129 -16.02 4.42 -7.05
N LEU A 130 -16.55 3.19 -7.03
CA LEU A 130 -17.19 2.64 -5.84
C LEU A 130 -16.16 2.26 -4.77
N GLU A 131 -16.51 2.49 -3.50
CA GLU A 131 -15.68 2.07 -2.36
C GLU A 131 -15.42 0.55 -2.36
N THR A 132 -16.40 -0.24 -2.81
CA THR A 132 -16.27 -1.71 -2.94
C THR A 132 -15.25 -2.10 -4.02
N THR A 133 -15.12 -1.32 -5.10
CA THR A 133 -14.10 -1.52 -6.13
C THR A 133 -12.71 -1.31 -5.54
N ILE A 134 -12.48 -0.16 -4.87
CA ILE A 134 -11.21 0.14 -4.19
C ILE A 134 -10.89 -0.92 -3.12
N TRP A 135 -11.88 -1.29 -2.32
CA TRP A 135 -11.74 -2.33 -1.30
C TRP A 135 -11.26 -3.66 -1.89
N THR A 136 -11.88 -4.11 -2.99
CA THR A 136 -11.53 -5.38 -3.64
C THR A 136 -10.10 -5.38 -4.13
N HIS A 137 -9.66 -4.31 -4.79
CA HIS A 137 -8.27 -4.19 -5.25
C HIS A 137 -7.28 -4.15 -4.09
N ARG A 138 -7.59 -3.43 -3.01
CA ARG A 138 -6.74 -3.33 -1.83
C ARG A 138 -6.59 -4.66 -1.10
N VAL A 139 -7.68 -5.40 -0.88
CA VAL A 139 -7.63 -6.73 -0.25
C VAL A 139 -6.78 -7.67 -1.09
N ARG A 140 -7.02 -7.71 -2.41
CA ARG A 140 -6.23 -8.53 -3.33
C ARG A 140 -4.74 -8.17 -3.27
N PHE A 141 -4.40 -6.88 -3.31
CA PHE A 141 -3.02 -6.43 -3.25
C PHE A 141 -2.35 -6.76 -1.90
N LEU A 142 -3.09 -6.66 -0.78
CA LEU A 142 -2.62 -7.08 0.54
C LEU A 142 -2.28 -8.59 0.55
N GLU A 143 -3.16 -9.43 0.01
CA GLU A 143 -2.96 -10.89 -0.08
C GLU A 143 -1.79 -11.27 -1.00
N GLU A 144 -1.54 -10.51 -2.06
CA GLU A 144 -0.44 -10.74 -2.99
C GLU A 144 0.92 -10.28 -2.44
N GLN A 145 0.97 -9.12 -1.77
CA GLN A 145 2.24 -8.46 -1.48
C GLN A 145 2.72 -8.62 -0.03
N ALA A 146 1.79 -8.65 0.93
CA ALA A 146 2.13 -8.62 2.35
C ALA A 146 1.92 -9.98 3.03
N LEU A 147 0.71 -10.52 2.93
CA LEU A 147 0.33 -11.73 3.69
C LEU A 147 1.13 -13.00 3.37
N PRO A 148 1.76 -13.20 2.19
CA PRO A 148 2.57 -14.39 1.94
C PRO A 148 3.79 -14.49 2.87
N ARG A 149 4.31 -13.35 3.32
CA ARG A 149 5.50 -13.25 4.20
C ARG A 149 5.19 -13.61 5.65
N TRP A 150 3.92 -13.64 6.03
CA TRP A 150 3.49 -13.89 7.40
C TRP A 150 2.86 -15.27 7.52
N ALA A 151 3.36 -16.06 8.48
CA ALA A 151 2.75 -17.34 8.83
C ALA A 151 1.41 -17.16 9.56
N ALA A 152 1.30 -16.08 10.35
CA ALA A 152 0.12 -15.67 11.08
C ALA A 152 0.12 -14.15 11.28
N PHE A 153 -1.04 -13.54 11.53
CA PHE A 153 -1.15 -12.13 11.85
C PHE A 153 -2.41 -11.83 12.69
N THR A 154 -2.42 -10.65 13.33
CA THR A 154 -3.55 -10.12 14.10
C THR A 154 -4.24 -9.00 13.31
N ILE A 155 -5.57 -8.96 13.32
CA ILE A 155 -6.32 -7.80 12.81
C ILE A 155 -6.63 -6.84 13.97
N TRP A 156 -6.07 -5.63 13.91
CA TRP A 156 -6.39 -4.58 14.88
C TRP A 156 -7.63 -3.83 14.42
N ASN A 157 -8.76 -4.12 15.10
CA ASN A 157 -10.14 -3.61 14.97
C ASN A 157 -11.09 -4.81 15.02
N ALA A 158 -11.66 -5.10 16.18
CA ALA A 158 -12.64 -6.17 16.35
C ALA A 158 -14.07 -5.75 15.95
N GLY A 159 -14.22 -4.64 15.23
CA GLY A 159 -15.48 -4.03 14.78
C GLY A 159 -15.74 -4.19 13.27
N LYS A 160 -16.47 -3.23 12.69
CA LYS A 160 -16.99 -3.32 11.30
C LYS A 160 -15.88 -3.54 10.25
N GLN A 161 -14.81 -2.73 10.31
CA GLN A 161 -13.78 -2.75 9.27
C GLN A 161 -12.88 -3.99 9.36
N GLY A 162 -12.38 -4.35 10.54
CA GLY A 162 -11.56 -5.56 10.67
C GLY A 162 -12.35 -6.84 10.37
N ARG A 163 -13.61 -6.95 10.82
CA ARG A 163 -14.47 -8.08 10.45
C ARG A 163 -14.81 -8.09 8.96
N ARG A 164 -14.90 -6.94 8.30
CA ARG A 164 -15.05 -6.89 6.83
C ARG A 164 -13.79 -7.41 6.16
N LEU A 165 -12.59 -6.99 6.59
CA LEU A 165 -11.33 -7.50 6.05
C LEU A 165 -11.29 -9.02 6.17
N TYR A 166 -11.48 -9.57 7.37
CA TYR A 166 -11.48 -11.02 7.57
C TYR A 166 -12.39 -11.75 6.58
N ARG A 167 -13.64 -11.28 6.41
CA ARG A 167 -14.60 -11.89 5.48
C ARG A 167 -14.22 -11.76 4.00
N SER A 168 -13.45 -10.73 3.65
CA SER A 168 -13.00 -10.50 2.27
C SER A 168 -11.72 -11.28 1.91
N LEU A 169 -10.97 -11.78 2.89
CA LEU A 169 -9.79 -12.59 2.65
C LEU A 169 -10.15 -13.96 2.06
N THR A 170 -9.23 -14.53 1.27
CA THR A 170 -9.31 -15.94 0.87
C THR A 170 -9.25 -16.86 2.09
N ALA A 171 -9.74 -18.09 1.96
CA ALA A 171 -9.67 -19.09 3.03
C ALA A 171 -8.23 -19.35 3.52
N GLY A 172 -7.24 -19.29 2.60
CA GLY A 172 -5.82 -19.42 2.94
C GLY A 172 -5.34 -18.30 3.87
N SER A 173 -5.67 -17.05 3.55
CA SER A 173 -5.32 -15.89 4.37
C SER A 173 -6.13 -15.80 5.66
N GLN A 174 -7.41 -16.20 5.65
CA GLN A 174 -8.24 -16.27 6.86
C GLN A 174 -7.63 -17.18 7.93
N ARG A 175 -7.09 -18.34 7.54
CA ARG A 175 -6.42 -19.28 8.46
C ARG A 175 -5.17 -18.71 9.13
N LYS A 176 -4.57 -17.68 8.56
CA LYS A 176 -3.43 -16.97 9.16
C LYS A 176 -3.87 -15.97 10.24
N VAL A 177 -5.16 -15.63 10.33
CA VAL A 177 -5.66 -14.69 11.34
C VAL A 177 -5.80 -15.40 12.68
N VAL A 178 -4.88 -15.09 13.60
CA VAL A 178 -4.84 -15.76 14.92
C VAL A 178 -5.64 -15.01 15.99
N ALA A 179 -5.89 -13.71 15.79
CA ALA A 179 -6.67 -12.90 16.71
C ALA A 179 -7.23 -11.65 16.02
N PHE A 180 -8.31 -11.13 16.60
CA PHE A 180 -8.60 -9.70 16.57
C PHE A 180 -8.05 -9.05 17.83
N CYS A 181 -7.72 -7.77 17.76
CA CYS A 181 -7.51 -6.97 18.95
C CYS A 181 -8.23 -5.62 18.90
N ASP A 182 -8.52 -5.08 20.08
CA ASP A 182 -9.22 -3.81 20.25
C ASP A 182 -8.88 -3.18 21.63
N VAL A 183 -9.36 -1.95 21.85
CA VAL A 183 -9.34 -1.27 23.16
C VAL A 183 -10.72 -1.28 23.82
N ASP A 184 -11.77 -1.53 23.04
CA ASP A 184 -13.16 -1.56 23.50
C ASP A 184 -13.42 -2.81 24.36
N GLU A 185 -13.60 -2.58 25.66
CA GLU A 185 -13.85 -3.65 26.65
C GLU A 185 -15.07 -4.50 26.32
N ASN A 186 -16.11 -3.95 25.69
CA ASN A 186 -17.30 -4.72 25.33
C ASN A 186 -16.98 -5.74 24.23
N LYS A 187 -16.13 -5.36 23.26
CA LYS A 187 -15.65 -6.28 22.22
C LYS A 187 -14.73 -7.33 22.81
N ILE A 188 -13.85 -6.95 23.73
CA ILE A 188 -12.92 -7.88 24.39
C ILE A 188 -13.69 -8.89 25.25
N ARG A 189 -14.70 -8.44 26.02
CA ARG A 189 -15.55 -9.29 26.86
C ARG A 189 -16.34 -10.32 26.07
N LYS A 190 -16.66 -10.06 24.80
CA LYS A 190 -17.25 -11.06 23.90
C LYS A 190 -16.33 -12.27 23.70
N GLY A 191 -15.02 -12.12 23.89
CA GLY A 191 -14.02 -13.18 23.91
C GLY A 191 -13.58 -13.67 22.52
N PHE A 192 -14.50 -13.75 21.55
CA PHE A 192 -14.18 -14.19 20.20
C PHE A 192 -15.14 -13.62 19.14
N TYR A 193 -14.66 -13.59 17.90
CA TYR A 193 -15.45 -13.40 16.70
C TYR A 193 -15.71 -14.78 16.04
N CYS A 194 -16.96 -15.01 15.64
CA CYS A 194 -17.37 -16.16 14.83
C CYS A 194 -17.80 -15.64 13.47
N HIS A 195 -17.25 -16.22 12.40
CA HIS A 195 -17.70 -15.93 11.04
C HIS A 195 -18.91 -16.82 10.72
N GLU A 196 -20.12 -16.27 10.89
CA GLU A 196 -21.35 -17.05 10.81
C GLU A 196 -21.59 -17.70 9.44
N ASP A 197 -21.17 -17.03 8.37
CA ASP A 197 -21.33 -17.50 6.98
C ASP A 197 -20.20 -18.46 6.54
N SER A 198 -19.26 -18.77 7.44
CA SER A 198 -18.19 -19.73 7.15
C SER A 198 -18.75 -21.11 6.86
N GLN A 199 -18.22 -21.73 5.81
CA GLN A 199 -18.54 -23.12 5.44
C GLN A 199 -17.73 -24.14 6.26
N GLU A 200 -16.68 -23.70 6.98
CA GLU A 200 -15.88 -24.58 7.84
C GLU A 200 -16.69 -25.08 9.05
N ARG A 201 -16.42 -26.32 9.47
CA ARG A 201 -17.07 -27.00 10.60
C ARG A 201 -16.00 -27.68 11.48
N PRO A 202 -15.87 -27.31 12.78
CA PRO A 202 -16.60 -26.25 13.48
C PRO A 202 -16.33 -24.85 12.90
N LYS A 203 -17.26 -23.91 13.10
CA LYS A 203 -17.08 -22.53 12.62
C LYS A 203 -15.82 -21.92 13.25
N PRO A 204 -15.03 -21.13 12.51
CA PRO A 204 -13.85 -20.46 13.05
C PRO A 204 -14.22 -19.52 14.19
N ARG A 205 -13.54 -19.67 15.33
CA ARG A 205 -13.65 -18.79 16.49
C ARG A 205 -12.33 -18.09 16.70
N ILE A 206 -12.26 -16.83 16.27
CA ILE A 206 -11.04 -16.03 16.35
C ILE A 206 -11.09 -15.22 17.65
N PRO A 207 -10.12 -15.35 18.56
CA PRO A 207 -10.14 -14.63 19.84
C PRO A 207 -10.12 -13.11 19.63
N ILE A 208 -10.76 -12.38 20.54
CA ILE A 208 -10.69 -10.91 20.62
C ILE A 208 -9.89 -10.57 21.87
N LEU A 209 -8.69 -10.01 21.66
CA LEU A 209 -7.76 -9.66 22.71
C LEU A 209 -7.74 -8.16 22.97
N HIS A 210 -7.33 -7.76 24.17
CA HIS A 210 -6.85 -6.40 24.39
C HIS A 210 -5.58 -6.18 23.55
N PHE A 211 -5.39 -5.00 22.96
CA PHE A 211 -4.26 -4.74 22.05
C PHE A 211 -2.89 -5.05 22.66
N ARG A 212 -2.69 -4.81 23.96
CA ARG A 212 -1.43 -5.13 24.67
C ARG A 212 -1.15 -6.63 24.80
N ALA A 213 -2.16 -7.48 24.69
CA ALA A 213 -2.01 -8.93 24.75
C ALA A 213 -1.87 -9.57 23.36
N ALA A 214 -2.12 -8.80 22.31
CA ALA A 214 -2.03 -9.27 20.94
C ALA A 214 -0.58 -9.27 20.43
N ARG A 215 -0.30 -10.10 19.42
CA ARG A 215 1.06 -10.26 18.87
C ARG A 215 1.15 -9.78 17.43
N PRO A 216 2.26 -9.12 17.04
CA PRO A 216 2.53 -8.79 15.65
C PRO A 216 2.74 -10.07 14.81
N PRO A 217 2.65 -9.99 13.47
CA PRO A 217 2.37 -8.77 12.72
C PRO A 217 0.91 -8.34 12.75
N PHE A 218 0.63 -7.04 12.61
CA PHE A 218 -0.71 -6.46 12.63
C PHE A 218 -1.16 -5.96 11.26
N VAL A 219 -2.38 -6.31 10.85
CA VAL A 219 -3.12 -5.52 9.86
C VAL A 219 -4.04 -4.57 10.60
N ILE A 220 -3.74 -3.28 10.52
CA ILE A 220 -4.42 -2.24 11.27
C ILE A 220 -5.58 -1.70 10.44
N CYS A 221 -6.80 -1.96 10.89
CA CYS A 221 -8.03 -1.44 10.28
C CYS A 221 -8.64 -0.29 11.10
N VAL A 222 -7.81 0.45 11.84
CA VAL A 222 -8.20 1.66 12.59
C VAL A 222 -7.72 2.88 11.83
N LYS A 223 -8.60 3.85 11.59
CA LYS A 223 -8.29 5.07 10.83
C LYS A 223 -7.37 5.98 11.64
N LEU A 224 -6.30 6.43 11.00
CA LEU A 224 -5.40 7.47 11.52
C LEU A 224 -6.12 8.81 11.70
N ASP A 225 -5.69 9.58 12.70
CA ASP A 225 -6.13 10.95 13.00
C ASP A 225 -7.62 11.10 13.38
N LEU A 226 -8.31 10.00 13.75
CA LEU A 226 -9.72 10.05 14.15
C LEU A 226 -9.98 9.90 15.65
N THR A 227 -8.93 9.66 16.44
CA THR A 227 -9.04 9.37 17.88
C THR A 227 -8.35 10.41 18.76
N GLY A 228 -8.00 11.58 18.19
CA GLY A 228 -7.26 12.62 18.91
C GLY A 228 -5.87 12.16 19.38
N GLY A 229 -5.25 11.21 18.70
CA GLY A 229 -3.93 10.65 19.04
C GLY A 229 -3.97 9.37 19.88
N ALA A 230 -5.11 8.99 20.45
CA ALA A 230 -5.18 7.84 21.36
C ALA A 230 -4.79 6.50 20.70
N PHE A 231 -5.19 6.28 19.45
CA PHE A 231 -4.78 5.10 18.69
C PHE A 231 -3.28 5.12 18.40
N GLU A 232 -2.77 6.27 17.96
CA GLU A 232 -1.37 6.50 17.64
C GLU A 232 -0.47 6.30 18.89
N ASP A 233 -0.92 6.74 20.07
CA ASP A 233 -0.25 6.52 21.36
C ASP A 233 -0.18 5.04 21.72
N ASN A 234 -1.30 4.33 21.56
CA ASN A 234 -1.36 2.89 21.79
C ASN A 234 -0.40 2.14 20.86
N LEU A 235 -0.38 2.48 19.57
CA LEU A 235 0.55 1.89 18.60
C LEU A 235 2.01 2.18 18.97
N ARG A 236 2.33 3.44 19.31
CA ARG A 236 3.68 3.84 19.77
C ARG A 236 4.12 3.08 21.02
N SER A 237 3.21 2.82 21.96
CA SER A 237 3.51 2.09 23.20
C SER A 237 3.94 0.63 22.98
N LEU A 238 3.67 0.05 21.81
CA LEU A 238 4.08 -1.32 21.47
C LEU A 238 5.50 -1.39 20.87
N HIS A 239 6.12 -0.25 20.55
CA HIS A 239 7.47 -0.18 19.96
C HIS A 239 7.66 -1.04 18.70
N LEU A 240 6.65 -1.05 17.83
CA LEU A 240 6.63 -1.84 16.59
C LEU A 240 7.16 -1.05 15.40
N GLN A 241 7.69 -1.75 14.40
CA GLN A 241 8.16 -1.17 13.14
C GLN A 241 7.15 -1.32 12.01
N GLU A 242 6.76 -0.21 11.38
CA GLU A 242 5.88 -0.22 10.20
C GLU A 242 6.54 -0.97 9.02
N GLY A 243 5.77 -1.74 8.27
CA GLY A 243 6.26 -2.55 7.14
C GLY A 243 6.82 -3.92 7.54
N GLN A 244 7.20 -4.08 8.81
CA GLN A 244 7.68 -5.35 9.36
C GLN A 244 6.66 -5.95 10.33
N ASP A 245 6.34 -5.22 11.39
CA ASP A 245 5.46 -5.65 12.47
C ASP A 245 4.01 -5.22 12.26
N PHE A 246 3.75 -4.23 11.41
CA PHE A 246 2.38 -3.85 11.07
C PHE A 246 2.26 -3.15 9.72
N LEU A 247 1.03 -3.15 9.20
CA LEU A 247 0.61 -2.39 8.02
C LEU A 247 -0.71 -1.68 8.28
N HIS A 248 -0.87 -0.48 7.73
CA HIS A 248 -2.13 0.25 7.74
C HIS A 248 -3.04 -0.19 6.57
N PHE A 249 -4.26 -0.62 6.90
CA PHE A 249 -5.32 -0.99 5.95
C PHE A 249 -6.59 -0.14 6.14
N SER A 250 -6.54 0.95 6.90
CA SER A 250 -7.70 1.82 7.13
C SER A 250 -7.99 2.79 5.99
#